data_AF-A0AA37VH72-F1
#
_entry.id   AF-A0AA37VH72-F1
#
_cell.length_a   1.000
_cell.length_b   1.000
_cell.length_c   1.000
_cell.angle_alpha   90.00
_cell.angle_beta   90.00
_cell.angle_gamma   90.00
#
_symmetry.space_group_name_H-M   'P 1'
#
loop_
_entity.id
_entity.type
_entity.pdbx_description
1 polymer ?
#
loop_
_entity_poly.entity_id
_entity_poly.type
_entity_poly.pdbx_seq_one_letter_code
_entity_poly.pdbx_strand_id
1 'polypeptide(L)'
;MLKVFTDFNATTHDDLCWLLKYRENDLAQQIDGLKLGRGDRIILFQDEDDFEVVATLDVRYVDVLGREAWVAIPDWGTLVRK
;
A
#
# COMPACT_ATOMS: atom_id res chain seq x y z
N MET A 1 -0.22 1.95 -14.77
CA MET A 1 -0.63 2.03 -13.36
C MET A 1 -0.16 0.74 -12.69
N LEU A 2 0.58 0.84 -11.58
CA LEU A 2 1.17 -0.32 -10.90
C LEU A 2 0.11 -0.96 -9.98
N LYS A 3 -0.07 -2.29 -10.08
CA LYS A 3 -0.94 -3.05 -9.18
C LYS A 3 -0.20 -3.38 -7.90
N VAL A 4 -0.68 -2.93 -6.75
CA VAL A 4 -0.10 -3.22 -5.44
C VAL A 4 -1.12 -3.99 -4.62
N PHE A 5 -0.69 -5.08 -4.01
CA PHE A 5 -1.51 -5.87 -3.10
C PHE A 5 -1.23 -5.41 -1.67
N THR A 6 -2.28 -5.19 -0.88
CA THR A 6 -2.16 -4.94 0.55
C THR A 6 -2.35 -6.26 1.27
N ASP A 7 -1.35 -6.72 2.01
CA ASP A 7 -1.56 -7.85 2.92
C ASP A 7 -2.37 -7.33 4.12
N PHE A 8 -3.67 -7.64 4.14
CA PHE A 8 -4.64 -7.14 5.12
C PHE A 8 -4.45 -7.75 6.53
N ASN A 9 -3.49 -8.65 6.73
CA ASN A 9 -3.35 -9.45 7.96
C ASN A 9 -2.18 -9.08 8.89
N ALA A 10 -1.62 -7.87 8.79
CA ALA A 10 -0.71 -7.38 9.83
C ALA A 10 -1.52 -6.84 11.03
N THR A 11 -2.04 -7.73 11.87
CA THR A 11 -2.70 -7.36 13.12
C THR A 11 -1.66 -6.93 14.17
N THR A 12 -1.79 -5.71 14.69
CA THR A 12 -1.20 -5.32 15.97
C THR A 12 -2.21 -4.57 16.82
N HIS A 13 -1.87 -4.40 18.10
CA HIS A 13 -2.82 -4.22 19.19
C HIS A 13 -3.70 -2.95 19.06
N ASP A 14 -3.27 -1.93 18.31
CA ASP A 14 -3.99 -0.64 18.27
C ASP A 14 -4.14 0.03 16.90
N ASP A 15 -3.48 -0.38 15.80
CA ASP A 15 -3.77 0.25 14.49
C ASP A 15 -3.28 -0.53 13.26
N LEU A 16 -4.12 -0.53 12.22
CA LEU A 16 -3.95 -1.22 10.94
C LEU A 16 -2.86 -0.57 10.09
N CYS A 17 -1.61 -1.03 10.18
CA CYS A 17 -0.59 -0.70 9.18
C CYS A 17 -0.56 -1.77 8.07
N TRP A 18 -0.52 -1.34 6.81
CA TRP A 18 -0.44 -2.27 5.68
C TRP A 18 0.97 -2.27 5.09
N LEU A 19 1.55 -3.47 4.96
CA LEU A 19 2.72 -3.67 4.13
C LEU A 19 2.26 -3.76 2.68
N LEU A 20 2.69 -2.80 1.87
CA LEU A 20 2.45 -2.80 0.44
C LEU A 20 3.31 -3.86 -0.21
N LYS A 21 2.69 -4.82 -0.91
CA LYS A 21 3.37 -5.87 -1.65
C LYS A 21 3.24 -5.65 -3.16
N TYR A 22 4.33 -5.90 -3.88
CA TYR A 22 4.38 -5.96 -5.34
C TYR A 22 5.07 -7.25 -5.75
N ARG A 23 4.40 -8.08 -6.55
CA ARG A 23 4.92 -9.38 -7.02
C ARG A 23 5.54 -10.21 -5.88
N GLU A 24 4.74 -10.45 -4.84
CA GLU A 24 5.08 -11.29 -3.67
C GLU A 24 6.18 -10.73 -2.74
N ASN A 25 6.76 -9.57 -3.06
CA ASN A 25 7.81 -8.93 -2.29
C ASN A 25 7.35 -7.57 -1.74
N ASP A 26 7.99 -7.08 -0.70
CA ASP A 26 7.71 -5.76 -0.15
C ASP A 26 7.94 -4.67 -1.21
N LEU A 27 6.97 -3.78 -1.39
CA LEU A 27 7.06 -2.64 -2.30
C LEU A 27 8.20 -1.71 -1.88
N ALA A 28 8.42 -1.56 -0.57
CA ALA A 28 9.50 -0.72 -0.03
C ALA A 28 10.88 -1.12 -0.57
N GLN A 29 11.12 -2.42 -0.77
CA GLN A 29 12.39 -2.92 -1.31
C GLN A 29 12.52 -2.70 -2.83
N GLN A 30 11.42 -2.41 -3.51
CA GLN A 30 11.34 -2.30 -4.96
C GLN A 30 11.11 -0.86 -5.43
N ILE A 31 10.87 0.09 -4.51
CA ILE A 31 10.40 1.43 -4.82
C ILE A 31 11.39 2.20 -5.72
N ASP A 32 12.69 2.10 -5.43
CA ASP A 32 13.74 2.74 -6.22
C ASP A 32 13.82 2.13 -7.63
N GLY A 33 13.72 0.80 -7.72
CA GLY A 33 13.74 0.07 -8.99
C GLY A 33 12.51 0.37 -9.86
N LEU A 34 11.37 0.65 -9.22
CA LEU A 34 10.13 1.05 -9.88
C LEU A 34 10.08 2.55 -10.19
N LYS A 35 11.08 3.33 -9.77
CA LYS A 35 11.12 4.81 -9.86
C LYS A 35 9.86 5.45 -9.27
N LEU A 36 9.35 4.87 -8.19
CA LEU A 36 8.18 5.37 -7.49
C LEU A 36 8.61 6.30 -6.36
N GLY A 37 7.88 7.39 -6.20
CA GLY A 37 8.13 8.42 -5.21
C GLY A 37 6.90 8.79 -4.40
N ARG A 38 7.13 9.67 -3.42
CA ARG A 38 6.06 10.28 -2.63
C ARG A 38 5.15 11.09 -3.55
N GLY A 39 3.84 10.88 -3.42
CA GLY A 39 2.82 11.53 -4.25
C GLY A 39 2.43 10.75 -5.50
N ASP A 40 3.14 9.68 -5.85
CA ASP A 40 2.77 8.86 -6.99
C ASP A 40 1.49 8.07 -6.75
N ARG A 41 0.71 7.89 -7.82
CA ARG A 41 -0.56 7.17 -7.78
C ARG A 41 -0.35 5.70 -8.14
N ILE A 42 -0.87 4.82 -7.28
CA ILE A 42 -0.90 3.36 -7.46
C ILE A 42 -2.35 2.86 -7.39
N ILE A 43 -2.59 1.60 -7.77
CA ILE A 43 -3.87 0.93 -7.52
C ILE A 43 -3.65 -0.11 -6.44
N LEU A 44 -4.42 -0.01 -5.36
CA LEU A 44 -4.51 -1.06 -4.35
C LEU A 44 -5.59 -2.05 -4.75
N PHE A 45 -5.28 -3.32 -4.65
CA PHE A 45 -6.21 -4.43 -4.80
C PHE A 45 -6.42 -5.09 -3.44
N GLN A 46 -7.68 -5.36 -3.07
CA GLN A 46 -8.00 -6.27 -1.98
C GLN A 46 -7.95 -7.72 -2.47
N ASP A 47 -7.70 -8.65 -1.54
CA ASP A 47 -7.72 -10.11 -1.74
C ASP A 47 -8.82 -10.56 -2.70
N GLU A 48 -8.48 -11.55 -3.53
CA GLU A 48 -9.33 -12.09 -4.62
C GLU A 48 -9.76 -11.08 -5.71
N ASP A 49 -9.11 -9.90 -5.79
CA ASP A 49 -9.48 -8.81 -6.71
C ASP A 49 -10.90 -8.26 -6.46
N ASP A 50 -11.46 -8.43 -5.26
CA ASP A 50 -12.84 -8.05 -4.88
C ASP A 50 -13.11 -6.54 -5.04
N PHE A 51 -12.08 -5.71 -4.77
CA PHE A 51 -12.12 -4.30 -5.15
C PHE A 51 -10.75 -3.74 -5.54
N GLU A 52 -10.78 -2.66 -6.33
CA GLU A 52 -9.63 -1.80 -6.60
C GLU A 52 -9.91 -0.35 -6.17
N VAL A 53 -8.89 0.31 -5.62
CA VAL A 53 -8.95 1.71 -5.20
C VAL A 53 -7.65 2.41 -5.58
N VAL A 54 -7.75 3.63 -6.11
CA VAL A 54 -6.56 4.45 -6.36
C VAL A 54 -6.00 4.90 -5.04
N ALA A 55 -4.69 4.83 -4.86
CA ALA A 55 -4.02 5.33 -3.67
C ALA A 55 -2.81 6.18 -4.03
N THR A 56 -2.43 7.05 -3.10
CA THR A 56 -1.24 7.90 -3.22
C THR A 56 -0.15 7.35 -2.30
N LEU A 57 1.07 7.18 -2.82
CA LEU A 57 2.22 6.76 -2.04
C LEU A 57 2.70 7.89 -1.12
N ASP A 58 3.03 7.54 0.12
CA ASP A 58 3.58 8.46 1.12
C ASP A 58 4.65 7.76 1.97
N VAL A 59 5.45 8.54 2.69
CA VAL A 59 6.38 8.04 3.70
C VAL A 59 5.97 8.63 5.04
N ARG A 60 5.73 7.76 6.02
CA ARG A 60 5.32 8.17 7.37
C ARG A 60 6.04 7.35 8.42
N TYR A 61 6.21 7.94 9.60
CA TYR A 61 6.58 7.17 10.78
C TYR A 61 5.42 6.23 11.12
N VAL A 62 5.72 4.94 11.20
CA VAL A 62 4.73 3.92 11.56
C VAL A 62 5.12 3.40 12.94
N ASP A 63 4.35 3.79 13.95
CA ASP A 63 4.67 3.56 15.37
C ASP A 63 4.93 2.07 15.68
N VAL A 64 4.15 1.17 15.09
CA VAL A 64 4.32 -0.28 15.28
C VAL A 64 5.61 -0.84 14.68
N LEU A 65 6.12 -0.22 13.61
CA LEU A 65 7.40 -0.61 13.02
C LEU A 65 8.56 0.12 13.71
N GLY A 66 8.28 1.13 14.53
CA GLY A 66 9.26 1.98 15.19
C GLY A 66 10.14 2.76 14.21
N ARG A 67 9.72 2.93 12.95
CA ARG A 67 10.51 3.52 11.86
C ARG A 67 9.64 4.19 10.81
N GLU A 68 10.27 5.00 9.96
CA GLU A 68 9.64 5.46 8.73
C GLU A 68 9.44 4.31 7.74
N ALA A 69 8.27 4.25 7.12
CA ALA A 69 7.94 3.25 6.11
C ALA A 69 7.08 3.86 5.00
N TRP A 70 7.10 3.20 3.85
CA TRP A 70 6.23 3.51 2.73
C TRP A 70 4.82 3.03 3.00
N VAL A 71 3.87 3.93 2.80
CA VAL A 71 2.43 3.69 2.99
C VAL A 71 1.66 4.13 1.75
N ALA A 72 0.42 3.66 1.62
CA ALA A 72 -0.49 4.10 0.57
C ALA A 72 -1.75 4.68 1.21
N ILE A 73 -2.15 5.85 0.74
CA ILE A 73 -3.35 6.54 1.20
C ILE A 73 -4.44 6.33 0.15
N PRO A 74 -5.44 5.46 0.41
CA PRO A 74 -6.50 5.19 -0.54
C PRO A 74 -7.43 6.40 -0.73
N ASP A 75 -7.78 6.67 -1.99
CA ASP A 75 -8.84 7.59 -2.39
C ASP A 75 -10.13 6.80 -2.58
N TRP A 76 -10.91 6.67 -1.49
CA TRP A 76 -12.15 5.91 -1.47
C TRP A 76 -13.22 6.41 -2.45
N GLY A 77 -13.08 7.63 -3.00
CA GLY A 77 -13.92 8.13 -4.08
C GLY A 77 -13.70 7.40 -5.41
N THR A 78 -12.64 6.61 -5.53
CA THR A 78 -12.26 5.85 -6.73
C THR A 78 -12.52 4.35 -6.60
N LEU A 79 -13.20 3.92 -5.54
CA LEU A 79 -13.47 2.50 -5.27
C LEU A 79 -14.28 1.87 -6.41
N VAL A 80 -13.76 0.77 -6.95
CA VAL A 80 -14.47 -0.09 -7.92
C VAL A 80 -14.54 -1.49 -7.34
N ARG A 81 -15.76 -2.03 -7.18
CA ARG A 81 -16.03 -3.41 -6.77
C ARG A 81 -16.17 -4.30 -8.00
N LYS A 82 -15.67 -5.54 -7.95
CA LYS A 82 -15.73 -6.50 -9.06
C LYS A 82 -16.72 -7.64 -8.83
#